data_AF-A0A6M2E2C1-F1
#
_entry.id   AF-A0A6M2E2C1-F1
#
_cell.length_a   1.000
_cell.length_b   1.000
_cell.length_c   1.000
_cell.angle_alpha   90.00
_cell.angle_beta   90.00
_cell.angle_gamma   90.00
#
_symmetry.space_group_name_H-M   'P 1'
#
loop_
_entity.id
_entity.type
_entity.pdbx_description
1 polymer ?
#
loop_
_entity_poly.entity_id
_entity_poly.type
_entity_poly.pdbx_seq_one_letter_code
_entity_poly.pdbx_strand_id
1 'polypeptide(L)'
;MSTLLKATTNLATLRLDGAVLCALFLIRCSTEPMPSLHRLTLGTDEQLPGLALTGDDLRCLVEALPSLRHAATDSYDLRLFFLHYMPTVTLDWCHCTICAAEYPRLDDDQKTLWNSIHRAV
;
A
#
# COMPACT_ATOMS: atom_id res chain seq x y z
N MET A 1 -14.80 12.58 -7.71
CA MET A 1 -14.12 11.30 -8.03
C MET A 1 -15.09 10.18 -8.46
N SER A 2 -16.39 10.26 -8.16
CA SER A 2 -17.36 9.17 -8.36
C SER A 2 -17.79 8.91 -9.81
N THR A 3 -17.90 9.92 -10.67
CA THR A 3 -18.38 9.72 -12.06
C THR A 3 -17.35 9.05 -12.96
N LEU A 4 -16.07 9.40 -12.83
CA LEU A 4 -14.99 8.83 -13.63
C LEU A 4 -14.85 7.33 -13.38
N LEU A 5 -14.72 6.93 -12.11
CA LEU A 5 -14.51 5.53 -11.79
C LEU A 5 -15.78 4.67 -11.98
N LYS A 6 -16.97 5.27 -12.02
CA LYS A 6 -18.22 4.59 -12.42
C LYS A 6 -18.23 4.26 -13.92
N ALA A 7 -17.65 5.13 -14.75
CA ALA A 7 -17.55 4.91 -16.18
C ALA A 7 -16.47 3.87 -16.56
N THR A 8 -15.57 3.54 -15.63
CA THR A 8 -14.43 2.65 -15.88
C THR A 8 -14.65 1.24 -15.29
N THR A 9 -15.74 0.57 -15.69
CA THR A 9 -16.04 -0.81 -15.25
C THR A 9 -14.99 -1.84 -15.71
N ASN A 10 -14.25 -1.52 -16.77
CA ASN A 10 -13.20 -2.36 -17.34
C ASN A 10 -11.78 -1.88 -16.95
N LEU A 11 -11.65 -1.05 -15.92
CA LEU A 11 -10.34 -0.58 -15.49
C LEU A 11 -9.50 -1.75 -14.96
N ALA A 12 -8.42 -2.06 -15.66
CA ALA A 12 -7.52 -3.15 -15.29
C ALA A 12 -6.42 -2.72 -14.31
N THR A 13 -6.01 -1.45 -14.33
CA THR A 13 -4.94 -0.90 -13.49
C THR A 13 -5.37 0.44 -12.92
N LEU A 14 -5.16 0.63 -11.61
CA LEU A 14 -5.45 1.88 -10.91
C LEU A 14 -4.28 2.24 -10.02
N ARG A 15 -3.83 3.50 -10.12
CA ARG A 15 -2.87 4.11 -9.21
C ARG A 15 -3.51 5.35 -8.58
N LEU A 16 -3.43 5.44 -7.26
CA LEU A 16 -3.86 6.58 -6.47
C LEU A 16 -2.69 6.99 -5.60
N ASP A 17 -2.32 8.26 -5.63
CA ASP A 17 -1.25 8.81 -4.81
C ASP A 17 -1.83 9.77 -3.77
N GLY A 18 -1.47 9.58 -2.50
CA GLY A 18 -1.95 10.37 -1.37
C GLY A 18 -3.03 9.68 -0.53
N ALA A 19 -2.92 9.86 0.78
CA ALA A 19 -3.76 9.24 1.80
C ALA A 19 -5.26 9.45 1.56
N VAL A 20 -5.68 10.68 1.25
CA VAL A 20 -7.10 11.04 1.04
C VAL A 20 -7.71 10.27 -0.14
N LEU A 21 -6.99 10.17 -1.26
CA LEU A 21 -7.50 9.46 -2.45
C LEU A 21 -7.56 7.94 -2.19
N CYS A 22 -6.55 7.41 -1.49
CA CYS A 22 -6.53 6.00 -1.09
C CYS A 22 -7.71 5.67 -0.15
N ALA A 23 -7.93 6.46 0.89
CA ALA A 23 -9.04 6.27 1.83
C ALA A 23 -10.40 6.32 1.12
N LEU A 24 -10.63 7.33 0.28
CA LEU A 24 -11.88 7.46 -0.48
C LEU A 24 -12.13 6.27 -1.41
N PHE A 25 -11.08 5.75 -2.05
CA PHE A 25 -11.20 4.57 -2.89
C PHE A 25 -11.54 3.31 -2.10
N LEU A 26 -10.85 3.08 -0.97
CA LEU A 26 -11.08 1.92 -0.11
C LEU A 26 -12.52 1.91 0.43
N ILE A 27 -13.02 3.06 0.88
CA ILE A 27 -14.42 3.21 1.31
C ILE A 27 -15.38 2.92 0.15
N ARG A 28 -15.10 3.46 -1.03
CA ARG A 28 -15.96 3.29 -2.21
C ARG A 28 -16.10 1.83 -2.62
N CYS A 29 -15.05 1.00 -2.47
CA CYS A 29 -15.11 -0.43 -2.81
C CYS A 29 -16.22 -1.20 -2.06
N SER A 30 -16.68 -0.71 -0.90
CA SER A 30 -17.81 -1.31 -0.18
C SER A 30 -19.16 -1.21 -0.92
N THR A 31 -19.29 -0.24 -1.84
CA THR A 31 -20.54 0.03 -2.57
C THR A 31 -20.41 -0.17 -4.08
N GLU A 32 -19.19 -0.04 -4.60
CA GLU A 32 -18.92 -0.08 -6.03
C GLU A 32 -17.73 -1.02 -6.31
N PRO A 33 -18.00 -2.32 -6.53
CA PRO A 33 -16.96 -3.30 -6.81
C PRO A 33 -16.28 -3.02 -8.17
N MET A 34 -15.02 -3.44 -8.29
CA MET A 34 -14.23 -3.31 -9.51
C MET A 34 -13.72 -4.69 -9.95
N PRO A 35 -14.58 -5.53 -10.54
CA PRO A 35 -14.28 -6.93 -10.81
C PRO A 35 -13.17 -7.15 -11.85
N SER A 36 -12.86 -6.15 -12.68
CA SER A 36 -11.84 -6.21 -13.71
C SER A 36 -10.47 -5.69 -13.26
N LEU A 37 -10.35 -5.18 -12.03
CA LEU A 37 -9.11 -4.58 -11.55
C LEU A 37 -8.06 -5.65 -11.22
N HIS A 38 -6.96 -5.65 -11.95
CA HIS A 38 -5.87 -6.61 -11.80
C HIS A 38 -4.68 -6.05 -11.02
N ARG A 39 -4.43 -4.73 -11.12
CA ARG A 39 -3.32 -4.05 -10.47
C ARG A 39 -3.81 -2.80 -9.74
N LEU A 40 -3.53 -2.72 -8.45
CA LEU A 40 -3.84 -1.59 -7.59
C LEU A 40 -2.54 -1.00 -7.00
N THR A 41 -2.42 0.32 -7.00
CA THR A 41 -1.34 1.03 -6.32
C THR A 41 -1.95 2.09 -5.42
N LEU A 42 -1.71 1.96 -4.12
CA LEU A 42 -2.12 2.89 -3.06
C LEU A 42 -0.87 3.60 -2.55
N GLY A 43 -0.52 4.72 -3.17
CA GLY A 43 0.65 5.54 -2.85
C GLY A 43 0.45 6.31 -1.55
N THR A 44 0.44 5.60 -0.44
CA THR A 44 0.34 6.13 0.93
C THR A 44 1.16 5.27 1.87
N ASP A 45 1.81 5.90 2.84
CA ASP A 45 2.52 5.28 3.97
C ASP A 45 1.68 5.30 5.26
N GLU A 46 0.61 6.10 5.29
CA GLU A 46 -0.34 6.17 6.40
C GLU A 46 -0.89 4.81 6.83
N GLN A 47 -0.97 4.61 8.15
CA GLN A 47 -1.65 3.47 8.77
C GLN A 47 -3.18 3.61 8.71
N LEU A 48 -3.92 2.55 9.04
CA LEU A 48 -5.40 2.59 8.92
C LEU A 48 -6.04 3.73 9.73
N PRO A 49 -5.61 4.04 10.98
CA PRO A 49 -6.16 5.18 11.71
C PRO A 49 -5.93 6.53 11.00
N GLY A 50 -4.78 6.69 10.33
CA GLY A 50 -4.47 7.88 9.52
C GLY A 50 -5.35 8.00 8.27
N LEU A 51 -5.85 6.88 7.78
CA LEU A 51 -6.85 6.81 6.69
C LEU A 51 -8.30 6.89 7.20
N ALA A 52 -8.51 7.00 8.52
CA ALA A 52 -9.81 6.87 9.17
C ALA A 52 -10.53 5.54 8.83
N LEU A 53 -9.76 4.45 8.77
CA LEU A 53 -10.22 3.09 8.48
C LEU A 53 -9.87 2.12 9.61
N THR A 54 -10.58 1.01 9.63
CA THR A 54 -10.30 -0.16 10.46
C THR A 54 -10.06 -1.40 9.59
N GLY A 55 -9.53 -2.48 10.18
CA GLY A 55 -9.34 -3.74 9.46
C GLY A 55 -10.65 -4.34 8.93
N ASP A 56 -11.77 -4.11 9.61
CA ASP A 56 -13.08 -4.59 9.18
C ASP A 56 -13.59 -3.84 7.95
N ASP A 57 -13.30 -2.54 7.84
CA ASP A 57 -13.67 -1.74 6.65
C ASP A 57 -13.02 -2.27 5.36
N LEU A 58 -11.84 -2.88 5.49
CA LEU A 58 -11.12 -3.46 4.36
C LEU A 58 -11.66 -4.83 3.93
N ARG A 59 -12.45 -5.53 4.75
CA ARG A 59 -12.92 -6.88 4.43
C ARG A 59 -13.73 -6.94 3.13
N CYS A 60 -14.43 -5.85 2.80
CA CYS A 60 -15.18 -5.74 1.55
C CYS A 60 -14.29 -5.86 0.30
N LEU A 61 -12.98 -5.56 0.40
CA LEU A 61 -12.06 -5.61 -0.74
C LEU A 61 -11.91 -7.02 -1.33
N VAL A 62 -12.05 -8.06 -0.50
CA VAL A 62 -11.95 -9.46 -0.94
C VAL A 62 -13.02 -9.77 -1.99
N GLU A 63 -14.24 -9.27 -1.77
CA GLU A 63 -15.38 -9.45 -2.68
C GLU A 63 -15.40 -8.38 -3.78
N ALA A 64 -14.95 -7.16 -3.47
CA ALA A 64 -15.00 -6.04 -4.40
C ALA A 64 -13.94 -6.12 -5.52
N LEU A 65 -12.81 -6.80 -5.27
CA LEU A 65 -11.66 -6.88 -6.18
C LEU A 65 -11.27 -8.35 -6.50
N PRO A 66 -12.19 -9.19 -7.01
CA PRO A 66 -11.97 -10.63 -7.19
C PRO A 66 -10.84 -10.97 -8.20
N SER A 67 -10.58 -10.07 -9.15
CA SER A 67 -9.54 -10.26 -10.17
C SER A 67 -8.20 -9.64 -9.80
N LEU A 68 -8.05 -9.10 -8.59
CA LEU A 68 -6.80 -8.48 -8.16
C LEU A 68 -5.68 -9.52 -8.14
N ARG A 69 -4.54 -9.17 -8.73
CA ARG A 69 -3.34 -10.01 -8.78
C ARG A 69 -2.10 -9.29 -8.25
N HIS A 70 -2.09 -7.96 -8.32
CA HIS A 70 -0.99 -7.14 -7.83
C HIS A 70 -1.51 -5.98 -7.00
N ALA A 71 -0.92 -5.78 -5.82
CA ALA A 71 -1.14 -4.60 -5.00
C ALA A 71 0.21 -3.98 -4.61
N ALA A 72 0.30 -2.66 -4.69
CA ALA A 72 1.45 -1.90 -4.21
C ALA A 72 0.99 -0.88 -3.17
N THR A 73 1.68 -0.81 -2.04
CA THR A 73 1.44 0.16 -0.96
C THR A 73 2.68 0.26 -0.08
N ASP A 74 2.92 1.43 0.52
CA ASP A 74 3.95 1.61 1.54
C ASP A 74 3.39 1.53 2.97
N SER A 75 2.05 1.51 3.10
CA SER A 75 1.37 1.30 4.37
C SER A 75 1.50 -0.14 4.84
N TYR A 76 2.11 -0.31 6.03
CA TYR A 76 2.33 -1.62 6.63
C TYR A 76 1.02 -2.36 6.92
N ASP A 77 0.00 -1.67 7.43
CA ASP A 77 -1.28 -2.27 7.77
C ASP A 77 -2.04 -2.76 6.54
N LEU A 78 -2.05 -1.97 5.46
CA LEU A 78 -2.64 -2.38 4.19
C LEU A 78 -1.92 -3.61 3.63
N ARG A 79 -0.59 -3.64 3.74
CA ARG A 79 0.22 -4.78 3.32
C ARG A 79 -0.11 -6.04 4.12
N LEU A 80 -0.22 -5.92 5.45
CA LEU A 80 -0.65 -7.02 6.32
C LEU A 80 -2.06 -7.52 5.97
N PHE A 81 -2.98 -6.60 5.69
CA PHE A 81 -4.33 -6.96 5.26
C PHE A 81 -4.30 -7.80 3.98
N PHE A 82 -3.62 -7.33 2.92
CA PHE A 82 -3.57 -8.09 1.67
C PHE A 82 -2.87 -9.44 1.85
N LEU A 83 -1.81 -9.49 2.64
CA LEU A 83 -1.08 -10.73 2.91
C LEU A 83 -1.98 -11.78 3.59
N HIS A 84 -2.83 -11.36 4.52
CA HIS A 84 -3.67 -12.27 5.30
C HIS A 84 -4.97 -12.64 4.58
N TYR A 85 -5.66 -11.66 3.99
CA TYR A 85 -7.01 -11.84 3.44
C TYR A 85 -7.03 -12.08 1.92
N MET A 86 -5.95 -11.74 1.20
CA MET A 86 -5.83 -11.91 -0.24
C MET A 86 -4.49 -12.56 -0.62
N PRO A 87 -4.19 -13.77 -0.11
CA PRO A 87 -2.85 -14.38 -0.20
C PRO A 87 -2.39 -14.69 -1.63
N THR A 88 -3.28 -14.66 -2.62
CA THR A 88 -2.96 -14.83 -4.04
C THR A 88 -2.48 -13.54 -4.72
N VAL A 89 -2.58 -12.39 -4.03
CA VAL A 89 -2.14 -11.08 -4.52
C VAL A 89 -0.64 -10.91 -4.26
N THR A 90 0.12 -10.59 -5.31
CA THR A 90 1.53 -10.23 -5.21
C THR A 90 1.69 -8.81 -4.66
N LEU A 91 2.58 -8.61 -3.69
CA LEU A 91 2.75 -7.35 -2.96
C LEU A 91 4.07 -6.64 -3.25
N ASP A 92 3.97 -5.45 -3.83
CA ASP A 92 5.09 -4.56 -4.13
C ASP A 92 5.09 -3.32 -3.20
N TRP A 93 6.23 -2.64 -3.09
CA TRP A 93 6.32 -1.32 -2.47
C TRP A 93 6.02 -0.25 -3.53
N CYS A 94 5.35 0.85 -3.16
CA CYS A 94 5.07 1.94 -4.11
C CYS A 94 6.34 2.70 -4.47
N HIS A 95 7.19 2.94 -3.48
CA HIS A 95 8.50 3.55 -3.69
C HIS A 95 9.60 2.50 -3.61
N CYS A 96 10.59 2.62 -4.49
CA CYS A 96 11.72 1.70 -4.52
C CYS A 96 12.51 1.83 -3.22
N THR A 97 12.61 0.74 -2.46
CA THR A 97 13.49 0.67 -1.29
C THR A 97 14.96 0.84 -1.64
N ILE A 98 15.37 0.76 -2.91
CA ILE A 98 16.74 1.12 -3.36
C ILE A 98 16.92 2.65 -3.39
N CYS A 99 15.90 3.41 -3.77
CA CYS A 99 15.97 4.89 -3.73
C CYS A 99 15.79 5.42 -2.29
N ALA A 100 15.03 4.73 -1.43
CA ALA A 100 14.98 5.02 0.01
C ALA A 100 16.21 4.48 0.78
N ALA A 101 16.96 3.56 0.16
CA ALA A 101 18.28 3.14 0.59
C ALA A 101 19.42 3.95 -0.06
N GLU A 102 19.13 5.11 -0.66
CA GLU A 102 19.97 6.28 -0.35
C GLU A 102 19.79 6.57 1.14
N TYR A 103 20.47 5.72 1.90
CA TYR A 103 20.83 5.84 3.29
C TYR A 103 20.90 7.33 3.66
N PRO A 104 20.32 7.77 4.80
CA PRO A 104 20.87 8.97 5.42
C PRO A 104 22.37 8.67 5.52
N ARG A 105 23.20 9.44 4.81
CA ARG A 105 24.65 9.31 4.90
C ARG A 105 24.95 9.20 6.38
N LEU A 106 25.39 8.03 6.80
CA LEU A 106 25.73 7.74 8.20
C LEU A 106 26.59 8.91 8.63
N ASP A 107 26.06 9.73 9.53
CA ASP A 107 26.83 10.79 10.15
C ASP A 107 28.11 10.14 10.71
N ASP A 108 29.24 10.84 10.67
CA ASP A 108 30.54 10.28 11.06
C ASP A 108 30.49 9.70 12.49
N ASP A 109 29.61 10.26 13.32
CA ASP A 109 29.29 9.80 14.67
C ASP A 109 28.69 8.38 14.71
N GLN A 110 27.77 8.05 13.82
CA GLN A 110 27.14 6.72 13.76
C GLN A 110 28.09 5.65 13.21
N LYS A 111 28.97 6.05 12.28
CA LYS A 111 30.05 5.18 11.77
C LYS A 111 31.08 4.89 12.86
N THR A 112 31.34 5.84 13.75
CA THR A 112 32.26 5.67 14.87
C THR A 112 31.69 4.72 15.93
N LEU A 113 30.40 4.85 16.25
CA LEU A 113 29.71 3.94 17.17
C LEU A 113 29.66 2.50 16.64
N TRP A 114 29.36 2.31 15.35
CA TRP A 114 29.33 0.99 14.74
C TRP A 114 30.71 0.30 14.79
N ASN A 115 31.77 1.05 14.52
CA ASN A 115 33.15 0.54 14.57
C ASN A 115 33.63 0.23 16.00
N SER A 116 33.15 0.94 17.02
CA SER A 116 33.53 0.65 18.41
C SER A 116 32.90 -0.63 18.94
N ILE A 117 31.65 -0.93 18.52
CA ILE A 117 30.93 -2.14 18.92
C ILE A 117 31.55 -3.38 18.25
N HIS A 118 31.92 -3.29 16.98
CA HIS A 118 32.41 -4.44 16.21
C HIS A 118 33.93 -4.69 16.28
N ARG A 119 34.72 -3.78 16.87
CA ARG A 119 36.16 -4.01 17.13
C ARG A 119 36.46 -4.59 18.53
N ALA A 120 35.44 -4.82 19.34
CA ALA A 120 35.59 -5.40 20.69
C ALA A 120 35.37 -6.93 20.73
N VAL A 121 35.43 -7.60 19.58
CA VAL A 121 35.42 -9.08 19.46
C VAL A 121 36.71 -9.54 18.80
#